data_AF-A0A1F8QPC4-F1
#
_entry.id   AF-A0A1F8QPC4-F1
#
_cell.length_a   1.000
_cell.length_b   1.000
_cell.length_c   1.000
_cell.angle_alpha   90.00
_cell.angle_beta   90.00
_cell.angle_gamma   90.00
#
_symmetry.space_group_name_H-M   'P 1'
#
loop_
_entity.id
_entity.type
_entity.pdbx_description
1 polymer ?
#
loop_
_entity_poly.entity_id
_entity_poly.type
_entity_poly.pdbx_seq_one_letter_code
_entity_poly.pdbx_strand_id
1 'polypeptide(L)'
;MENYYGKLVLMNADGPEQEYELSKTSVTLGRAMTNDVILNDSKISRSHARLECSPRGCELVDLGSSNGTLLNGVRVQKAWLGSGDRIKLGSLELRYEVEQPTNMLEMTMIDSEADLQRTINQEILPVSLNETNIPRLVVFTAEKTWEVPLDQVDGLSIGRIDGNDVILEHVKVSRHHAQVNRKGNIYLLRDLGSTNGTWFHEQRVDEMILQGGDEFRIGEARLVFKSGFGEEALTMAEEVLEKMPSRRPVVFVPGLMGSQLWLGSERIWPNVKVLFKNPEIFAYSETSRVEARGIVDEVVVVPNLIKLDQYNRLGDYLVEDLGYERGKDFFEFAYDWRQDVRRSAAQLGQMIDSLALSQPVIIMAHSLGTLVSRYYIERLGGRNKAGRVILMGGPHNGVPKALVGLLVAPDVLPFGLMGERFRQVSTTFPTGYQILPTYACASDQHGKKINFLEDESWLPETYVPLLRSARQFRKELGLRSSIPAISIFGYGLKTILDISFFKPEVGKLRDFVYKQGPSGDSTIPEQSAVLPGTEIHPVQQYHGSLFVDNDVKMRLKLELTRHLSV
;
A
#
# COMPACT_ATOMS: atom_id res chain seq x y z
N MET A 1 32.25 -2.34 0.46
CA MET A 1 31.24 -2.28 -0.61
C MET A 1 31.98 -2.42 -1.90
N GLU A 2 31.84 -3.54 -2.61
CA GLU A 2 32.39 -3.69 -3.95
C GLU A 2 31.59 -2.78 -4.90
N ASN A 3 32.28 -2.03 -5.76
CA ASN A 3 31.62 -1.15 -6.72
C ASN A 3 31.10 -2.01 -7.88
N TYR A 4 29.78 -2.07 -8.09
CA TYR A 4 29.16 -2.81 -9.19
C TYR A 4 28.60 -1.82 -10.23
N TYR A 5 29.00 -1.97 -11.49
CA TYR A 5 28.64 -1.06 -12.59
C TYR A 5 27.83 -1.74 -13.71
N GLY A 6 27.35 -2.97 -13.47
CA GLY A 6 26.64 -3.82 -14.43
C GLY A 6 27.46 -5.02 -14.92
N LYS A 7 27.04 -5.64 -16.01
CA LYS A 7 27.70 -6.75 -16.70
C LYS A 7 27.67 -6.56 -18.22
N LEU A 8 28.61 -7.21 -18.90
CA LEU A 8 28.58 -7.39 -20.34
C LEU A 8 28.20 -8.84 -20.66
N VAL A 9 27.22 -9.03 -21.51
CA VAL A 9 26.76 -10.35 -21.96
C VAL A 9 27.18 -10.56 -23.41
N LEU A 10 28.04 -11.55 -23.66
CA LEU A 10 28.45 -11.91 -25.01
C LEU A 10 27.36 -12.76 -25.69
N MET A 11 26.84 -12.25 -26.79
CA MET A 11 25.76 -12.87 -27.56
C MET A 11 26.32 -13.98 -28.45
N ASN A 12 26.02 -15.24 -28.12
CA ASN A 12 26.36 -16.41 -28.93
C ASN A 12 25.14 -16.91 -29.69
N ALA A 13 25.26 -17.20 -30.99
CA ALA A 13 24.13 -17.63 -31.81
C ALA A 13 23.62 -19.05 -31.47
N ASP A 14 24.50 -19.94 -31.01
CA ASP A 14 24.21 -21.38 -30.81
C ASP A 14 24.84 -21.96 -29.51
N GLY A 15 25.15 -21.13 -28.50
CA GLY A 15 25.81 -21.55 -27.26
C GLY A 15 25.42 -20.71 -26.04
N PRO A 16 25.85 -21.09 -24.82
CA PRO A 16 25.51 -20.34 -23.61
C PRO A 16 26.06 -18.91 -23.67
N GLU A 17 25.27 -17.94 -23.20
CA GLU A 17 25.70 -16.55 -23.05
C GLU A 17 26.87 -16.49 -22.04
N GLN A 18 27.92 -15.76 -22.37
CA GLN A 18 29.06 -15.56 -21.47
C GLN A 18 28.97 -14.18 -20.85
N GLU A 19 28.97 -14.11 -19.51
CA GLU A 19 28.83 -12.87 -18.76
C GLU A 19 30.16 -12.39 -18.18
N TYR A 20 30.34 -11.07 -18.14
CA TYR A 20 31.49 -10.41 -17.54
C TYR A 20 31.02 -9.30 -16.60
N GLU A 21 31.20 -9.48 -15.30
CA GLU A 21 30.86 -8.46 -14.30
C GLU A 21 31.80 -7.25 -14.37
N LEU A 22 31.22 -6.05 -14.22
CA LEU A 22 31.97 -4.80 -14.22
C LEU A 22 32.13 -4.28 -12.79
N SER A 23 33.18 -4.76 -12.13
CA SER A 23 33.51 -4.38 -10.74
C SER A 23 34.61 -3.31 -10.63
N LYS A 24 35.13 -2.82 -11.77
CA LYS A 24 36.23 -1.84 -11.84
C LYS A 24 35.75 -0.56 -12.51
N THR A 25 36.35 0.57 -12.12
CA THR A 25 36.11 1.89 -12.75
C THR A 25 36.70 1.99 -14.17
N SER A 26 37.60 1.08 -14.53
CA SER A 26 38.14 0.95 -15.88
C SER A 26 38.21 -0.53 -16.24
N VAL A 27 37.51 -0.94 -17.30
CA VAL A 27 37.48 -2.34 -17.79
C VAL A 27 37.91 -2.37 -19.25
N THR A 28 38.93 -3.17 -19.57
CA THR A 28 39.50 -3.27 -20.92
C THR A 28 38.94 -4.46 -21.69
N LEU A 29 38.71 -4.29 -23.00
CA LEU A 29 38.18 -5.31 -23.90
C LEU A 29 39.12 -5.52 -25.09
N GLY A 30 39.44 -6.77 -25.41
CA GLY A 30 40.25 -7.10 -26.58
C GLY A 30 40.65 -8.56 -26.65
N ARG A 31 41.32 -8.96 -27.74
CA ARG A 31 41.74 -10.37 -27.92
C ARG A 31 43.01 -10.77 -27.17
N ALA A 32 43.77 -9.80 -26.65
CA ALA A 32 44.96 -10.13 -25.86
C ALA A 32 44.53 -10.62 -24.47
N MET A 33 45.25 -11.62 -23.94
CA MET A 33 45.02 -12.19 -22.61
C MET A 33 45.25 -11.19 -21.45
N THR A 34 45.74 -9.99 -21.76
CA THR A 34 45.99 -8.91 -20.79
C THR A 34 44.78 -8.01 -20.55
N ASN A 35 43.68 -8.17 -21.30
CA ASN A 35 42.45 -7.40 -21.08
C ASN A 35 41.57 -8.05 -20.01
N ASP A 36 40.72 -7.25 -19.37
CA ASP A 36 39.75 -7.72 -18.38
C ASP A 36 38.67 -8.59 -19.03
N VAL A 37 38.22 -8.23 -20.22
CA VAL A 37 37.28 -9.01 -21.05
C VAL A 37 38.03 -9.51 -22.29
N ILE A 38 38.33 -10.80 -22.30
CA ILE A 38 39.09 -11.45 -23.36
C ILE A 38 38.11 -11.97 -24.42
N LEU A 39 38.20 -11.41 -25.62
CA LEU A 39 37.31 -11.71 -26.74
C LEU A 39 38.07 -12.42 -27.85
N ASN A 40 37.83 -13.73 -28.01
CA ASN A 40 38.54 -14.59 -28.95
C ASN A 40 38.00 -14.45 -30.38
N ASP A 41 38.32 -13.33 -31.03
CA ASP A 41 38.04 -13.09 -32.46
C ASP A 41 39.26 -12.42 -33.12
N SER A 42 39.66 -12.96 -34.28
CA SER A 42 40.79 -12.44 -35.07
C SER A 42 40.57 -11.02 -35.61
N LYS A 43 39.31 -10.57 -35.73
CA LYS A 43 38.90 -9.22 -36.11
C LYS A 43 38.88 -8.23 -34.95
N ILE A 44 39.13 -8.66 -33.72
CA ILE A 44 39.23 -7.78 -32.55
C ILE A 44 40.70 -7.39 -32.33
N SER A 45 40.99 -6.10 -32.12
CA SER A 45 42.34 -5.64 -31.78
C SER A 45 42.84 -6.21 -30.44
N ARG A 46 44.17 -6.23 -30.27
CA ARG A 46 44.81 -6.72 -29.02
C ARG A 46 44.25 -6.01 -27.79
N SER A 47 44.15 -4.69 -27.82
CA SER A 47 43.30 -3.89 -26.94
C SER A 47 42.38 -3.08 -27.84
N HIS A 48 41.08 -3.33 -27.78
CA HIS A 48 40.11 -2.82 -28.75
C HIS A 48 39.34 -1.62 -28.21
N ALA A 49 38.78 -1.77 -27.01
CA ALA A 49 38.00 -0.74 -26.36
C ALA A 49 38.21 -0.81 -24.84
N ARG A 50 37.77 0.23 -24.13
CA ARG A 50 37.64 0.21 -22.67
C ARG A 50 36.32 0.84 -22.24
N LEU A 51 35.80 0.40 -21.10
CA LEU A 51 34.73 1.06 -20.38
C LEU A 51 35.32 1.90 -19.24
N GLU A 52 34.95 3.17 -19.19
CA GLU A 52 35.18 4.06 -18.05
C GLU A 52 33.88 4.14 -17.24
N CYS A 53 33.85 3.50 -16.07
CA CYS A 53 32.66 3.37 -15.24
C CYS A 53 32.70 4.27 -14.00
N SER A 54 31.57 4.91 -13.72
CA SER A 54 31.35 5.78 -12.56
C SER A 54 29.95 5.54 -11.97
N PRO A 55 29.60 6.12 -10.80
CA PRO A 55 28.23 6.05 -10.27
C PRO A 55 27.15 6.62 -11.21
N ARG A 56 27.53 7.34 -12.27
CA ARG A 56 26.61 7.89 -13.28
C ARG A 56 26.40 6.96 -14.49
N GLY A 57 27.11 5.82 -14.57
CA GLY A 57 27.07 4.87 -15.68
C GLY A 57 28.47 4.59 -16.26
N CYS A 58 28.51 3.77 -17.31
CA CYS A 58 29.71 3.42 -18.05
C CYS A 58 29.77 4.11 -19.42
N GLU A 59 30.96 4.59 -19.77
CA GLU A 59 31.26 5.21 -21.06
C GLU A 59 32.23 4.32 -21.85
N LEU A 60 31.82 3.93 -23.06
CA LEU A 60 32.61 3.12 -23.98
C LEU A 60 33.58 3.99 -24.77
N VAL A 61 34.86 3.59 -24.82
CA VAL A 61 35.95 4.29 -25.51
C VAL A 61 36.68 3.32 -26.43
N ASP A 62 36.72 3.60 -27.74
CA ASP A 62 37.53 2.85 -28.70
C ASP A 62 39.02 3.23 -28.56
N LEU A 63 39.91 2.24 -28.55
CA LEU A 63 41.35 2.45 -28.32
C LEU A 63 42.17 2.52 -29.62
N GLY A 64 41.56 2.99 -30.72
CA GLY A 64 42.18 3.01 -32.04
C GLY A 64 42.14 1.63 -32.70
N SER A 65 41.02 0.94 -32.56
CA SER A 65 40.86 -0.41 -33.07
C SER A 65 40.89 -0.45 -34.61
N SER A 66 41.35 -1.57 -35.18
CA SER A 66 41.51 -1.69 -36.63
C SER A 66 40.17 -1.73 -37.37
N ASN A 67 39.15 -2.33 -36.75
CA ASN A 67 37.82 -2.49 -37.35
C ASN A 67 36.78 -1.52 -36.79
N GLY A 68 37.10 -0.77 -35.74
CA GLY A 68 36.20 0.15 -35.06
C GLY A 68 35.24 -0.53 -34.11
N THR A 69 34.75 0.26 -33.16
CA THR A 69 33.69 -0.10 -32.22
C THR A 69 32.35 0.42 -32.74
N LEU A 70 31.32 -0.43 -32.78
CA LEU A 70 29.95 -0.02 -33.10
C LEU A 70 29.06 -0.14 -31.86
N LEU A 71 28.24 0.86 -31.61
CA LEU A 71 27.19 0.89 -30.61
C LEU A 71 25.84 0.98 -31.32
N ASN A 72 24.97 -0.01 -31.12
CA ASN A 72 23.65 -0.11 -31.78
C ASN A 72 23.71 0.08 -33.30
N GLY A 73 24.76 -0.47 -33.94
CA GLY A 73 24.99 -0.37 -35.37
C GLY A 73 25.67 0.92 -35.86
N VAL A 74 25.94 1.88 -34.97
CA VAL A 74 26.62 3.15 -35.30
C VAL A 74 28.06 3.10 -34.81
N ARG A 75 29.02 3.47 -35.67
CA ARG A 75 30.45 3.51 -35.28
C ARG A 75 30.71 4.68 -34.33
N VAL A 76 31.39 4.42 -33.21
CA VAL A 76 31.67 5.41 -32.16
C VAL A 76 33.16 5.42 -31.80
N GLN A 77 33.69 6.61 -31.47
CA GLN A 77 34.98 6.71 -30.76
C GLN A 77 34.78 6.72 -29.25
N LYS A 78 33.71 7.38 -28.78
CA LYS A 78 33.36 7.48 -27.37
C LYS A 78 31.84 7.64 -27.22
N ALA A 79 31.18 6.90 -26.33
CA ALA A 79 29.73 6.96 -26.12
C ALA A 79 29.30 6.43 -24.74
N TRP A 80 28.30 7.06 -24.13
CA TRP A 80 27.66 6.55 -22.91
C TRP A 80 26.78 5.35 -23.23
N LEU A 81 26.78 4.37 -22.32
CA LEU A 81 25.99 3.15 -22.46
C LEU A 81 24.72 3.21 -21.60
N GLY A 82 23.59 2.84 -22.20
CA GLY A 82 22.35 2.48 -21.52
C GLY A 82 22.21 0.96 -21.39
N SER A 83 21.48 0.49 -20.36
CA SER A 83 21.17 -0.93 -20.23
C SER A 83 20.41 -1.44 -21.47
N GLY A 84 20.82 -2.58 -22.00
CA GLY A 84 20.31 -3.16 -23.25
C GLY A 84 21.10 -2.76 -24.51
N ASP A 85 22.02 -1.80 -24.42
CA ASP A 85 22.83 -1.37 -25.58
C ASP A 85 23.72 -2.49 -26.11
N ARG A 86 23.85 -2.55 -27.44
CA ARG A 86 24.63 -3.57 -28.16
C ARG A 86 25.93 -3.00 -28.67
N ILE A 87 27.04 -3.55 -28.18
CA ILE A 87 28.41 -3.21 -28.53
C ILE A 87 28.96 -4.27 -29.46
N LYS A 88 29.22 -3.92 -30.72
CA LYS A 88 29.81 -4.83 -31.70
C LYS A 88 31.29 -4.55 -31.88
N LEU A 89 32.12 -5.57 -31.62
CA LEU A 89 33.57 -5.55 -31.78
C LEU A 89 33.97 -6.72 -32.70
N GLY A 90 34.50 -6.44 -33.88
CA GLY A 90 34.80 -7.50 -34.86
C GLY A 90 33.54 -8.24 -35.30
N SER A 91 33.50 -9.56 -35.12
CA SER A 91 32.33 -10.41 -35.42
C SER A 91 31.45 -10.66 -34.18
N LEU A 92 31.87 -10.21 -33.00
CA LEU A 92 31.17 -10.44 -31.75
C LEU A 92 30.29 -9.26 -31.36
N GLU A 93 29.17 -9.56 -30.71
CA GLU A 93 28.22 -8.57 -30.17
C GLU A 93 28.08 -8.81 -28.66
N LEU A 94 28.30 -7.77 -27.87
CA LEU A 94 28.07 -7.76 -26.43
C LEU A 94 26.87 -6.89 -26.12
N ARG A 95 26.05 -7.28 -25.14
CA ARG A 95 24.99 -6.46 -24.58
C ARG A 95 25.44 -5.92 -23.23
N TYR A 96 25.35 -4.62 -23.03
CA TYR A 96 25.58 -4.01 -21.72
C TYR A 96 24.30 -4.12 -20.90
N GLU A 97 24.39 -4.67 -19.70
CA GLU A 97 23.28 -4.81 -18.77
C GLU A 97 23.66 -4.20 -17.44
N VAL A 98 22.83 -3.30 -16.94
CA VAL A 98 22.91 -2.90 -15.54
C VAL A 98 21.85 -3.69 -14.83
N GLU A 99 22.24 -4.65 -13.98
CA GLU A 99 21.38 -5.04 -12.88
C GLU A 99 21.25 -3.80 -12.01
N GLN A 100 20.15 -3.05 -12.22
CA GLN A 100 19.70 -2.21 -11.15
C GLN A 100 19.56 -3.13 -9.94
N PRO A 101 20.00 -2.74 -8.73
CA PRO A 101 19.50 -3.41 -7.54
C PRO A 101 17.99 -3.32 -7.66
N THR A 102 17.40 -4.42 -8.08
CA THR A 102 16.01 -4.55 -8.40
C THR A 102 15.33 -4.63 -7.05
N ASN A 103 15.15 -3.45 -6.46
CA ASN A 103 13.90 -3.13 -5.80
C ASN A 103 12.84 -2.78 -6.86
N MET A 104 12.87 -3.49 -8.01
CA MET A 104 11.62 -3.94 -8.57
C MET A 104 10.92 -4.71 -7.45
N LEU A 105 9.60 -4.56 -7.38
CA LEU A 105 8.76 -5.43 -6.57
C LEU A 105 9.34 -6.85 -6.62
N GLU A 106 9.29 -7.61 -5.52
CA GLU A 106 9.39 -9.08 -5.64
C GLU A 106 8.18 -9.58 -6.46
N MET A 107 8.12 -9.20 -7.73
CA MET A 107 7.28 -9.74 -8.77
C MET A 107 8.18 -10.76 -9.44
N THR A 108 7.98 -12.00 -9.04
CA THR A 108 8.60 -13.15 -9.68
C THR A 108 8.28 -13.09 -11.18
N MET A 109 9.28 -13.30 -12.03
CA MET A 109 9.06 -13.62 -13.43
C MET A 109 8.22 -14.91 -13.47
N ILE A 110 7.00 -14.81 -13.99
CA ILE A 110 6.06 -15.92 -14.08
C ILE A 110 6.21 -16.54 -15.48
N ASP A 111 7.10 -17.51 -15.59
CA ASP A 111 7.34 -18.23 -16.85
C ASP A 111 6.47 -19.49 -16.98
N SER A 112 5.69 -19.83 -15.94
CA SER A 112 4.80 -20.98 -15.92
C SER A 112 3.57 -20.77 -15.01
N GLU A 113 2.52 -21.57 -15.20
CA GLU A 113 1.34 -21.61 -14.30
C GLU A 113 1.73 -21.94 -12.84
N ALA A 114 2.83 -22.66 -12.63
CA ALA A 114 3.38 -22.97 -11.30
C ALA A 114 4.16 -21.81 -10.68
N ASP A 115 4.71 -20.89 -11.47
CA ASP A 115 5.35 -19.68 -10.97
C ASP A 115 4.32 -18.60 -10.69
N LEU A 116 3.25 -18.52 -11.49
CA LEU A 116 2.06 -17.72 -11.23
C LEU A 116 1.49 -18.09 -9.85
N GLN A 117 1.36 -19.40 -9.62
CA GLN A 117 0.96 -19.98 -8.35
C GLN A 117 1.83 -19.50 -7.17
N ARG A 118 3.16 -19.47 -7.33
CA ARG A 118 4.10 -19.04 -6.28
C ARG A 118 4.07 -17.54 -6.04
N THR A 119 4.02 -16.72 -7.09
CA THR A 119 3.94 -15.25 -6.97
C THR A 119 2.62 -14.83 -6.36
N ILE A 120 1.50 -15.43 -6.76
CA ILE A 120 0.20 -15.20 -6.13
C ILE A 120 0.22 -15.62 -4.65
N ASN A 121 0.91 -16.73 -4.33
CA ASN A 121 1.11 -17.16 -2.95
C ASN A 121 2.02 -16.24 -2.12
N GLN A 122 2.84 -15.39 -2.75
CA GLN A 122 3.74 -14.45 -2.06
C GLN A 122 3.17 -13.01 -2.02
N GLU A 123 2.48 -12.58 -3.07
CA GLU A 123 1.92 -11.24 -3.20
C GLU A 123 0.44 -11.14 -2.79
N ILE A 124 -0.32 -12.23 -2.81
CA ILE A 124 -1.79 -12.22 -2.63
C ILE A 124 -2.27 -13.10 -1.48
N LEU A 125 -1.55 -14.16 -1.08
CA LEU A 125 -1.85 -14.79 0.21
C LEU A 125 -1.39 -13.84 1.31
N PRO A 126 -2.30 -13.31 2.13
CA PRO A 126 -1.87 -12.68 3.35
C PRO A 126 -1.30 -13.78 4.23
N VAL A 127 0.02 -13.83 4.33
CA VAL A 127 0.62 -14.33 5.55
C VAL A 127 0.11 -13.36 6.61
N SER A 128 -0.91 -13.77 7.38
CA SER A 128 -1.25 -13.06 8.61
C SER A 128 0.05 -12.96 9.39
N LEU A 129 0.60 -11.76 9.48
CA LEU A 129 1.82 -11.57 10.26
C LEU A 129 1.47 -11.89 11.71
N ASN A 130 2.30 -12.75 12.31
CA ASN A 130 2.23 -13.28 13.66
C ASN A 130 1.14 -12.64 14.54
N GLU A 131 0.17 -13.44 14.95
CA GLU A 131 -0.79 -13.10 16.02
C GLU A 131 0.02 -12.73 17.28
N THR A 132 0.18 -11.43 17.54
CA THR A 132 0.95 -10.96 18.69
C THR A 132 0.04 -11.01 19.91
N ASN A 133 0.02 -12.17 20.55
CA ASN A 133 -0.76 -12.43 21.77
C ASN A 133 -0.14 -11.81 23.03
N ILE A 134 0.92 -11.04 22.87
CA ILE A 134 1.68 -10.44 23.97
C ILE A 134 1.17 -9.02 24.24
N PRO A 135 0.98 -8.64 25.52
CA PRO A 135 0.72 -7.27 25.91
C PRO A 135 1.81 -6.32 25.40
N ARG A 136 1.44 -5.26 24.69
CA ARG A 136 2.37 -4.31 24.08
C ARG A 136 1.80 -2.91 24.01
N LEU A 137 2.68 -1.93 23.90
CA LEU A 137 2.33 -0.55 23.61
C LEU A 137 2.70 -0.23 22.16
N VAL A 138 1.73 0.15 21.34
CA VAL A 138 2.00 0.64 19.97
C VAL A 138 2.09 2.17 20.02
N VAL A 139 3.23 2.70 19.62
CA VAL A 139 3.54 4.13 19.65
C VAL A 139 3.45 4.68 18.24
N PHE A 140 2.55 5.64 18.04
CA PHE A 140 2.34 6.34 16.78
C PHE A 140 2.78 7.79 16.89
N THR A 141 3.70 8.20 16.03
CA THR A 141 4.15 9.59 15.88
C THR A 141 4.04 10.04 14.43
N ALA A 142 4.35 11.31 14.16
CA ALA A 142 4.43 11.81 12.79
C ALA A 142 5.55 11.12 11.97
N GLU A 143 6.56 10.57 12.62
CA GLU A 143 7.76 10.02 11.97
C GLU A 143 7.67 8.53 11.70
N LYS A 144 7.09 7.77 12.64
CA LYS A 144 7.00 6.31 12.56
C LYS A 144 5.96 5.75 13.53
N THR A 145 5.58 4.50 13.26
CA THR A 145 4.90 3.61 14.21
C THR A 145 5.83 2.49 14.65
N TRP A 146 5.86 2.15 15.93
CA TRP A 146 6.57 0.97 16.44
C TRP A 146 5.88 0.41 17.68
N GLU A 147 6.26 -0.80 18.07
CA GLU A 147 5.71 -1.45 19.26
C GLU A 147 6.77 -1.73 20.31
N VAL A 148 6.34 -1.74 21.56
CA VAL A 148 7.18 -2.07 22.71
C VAL A 148 6.47 -3.14 23.55
N PRO A 149 6.99 -4.38 23.62
CA PRO A 149 6.43 -5.44 24.44
C PRO A 149 6.45 -5.08 25.94
N LEU A 150 5.43 -5.51 26.68
CA LEU A 150 5.29 -5.25 28.13
C LEU A 150 5.37 -6.54 28.96
N ASP A 151 5.65 -7.68 28.34
CA ASP A 151 5.78 -8.98 29.01
C ASP A 151 7.14 -9.18 29.67
N GLN A 152 8.17 -8.48 29.19
CA GLN A 152 9.56 -8.63 29.65
C GLN A 152 9.96 -7.63 30.75
N VAL A 153 9.08 -6.72 31.14
CA VAL A 153 9.37 -5.66 32.11
C VAL A 153 8.25 -5.48 33.14
N ASP A 154 8.61 -5.24 34.40
CA ASP A 154 7.66 -4.91 35.47
C ASP A 154 7.10 -3.47 35.33
N GLY A 155 7.87 -2.60 34.66
CA GLY A 155 7.46 -1.24 34.37
C GLY A 155 8.20 -0.69 33.15
N LEU A 156 7.48 0.08 32.34
CA LEU A 156 7.95 0.74 31.14
C LEU A 156 7.97 2.25 31.37
N SER A 157 9.14 2.87 31.27
CA SER A 157 9.32 4.32 31.39
C SER A 157 9.14 5.03 30.04
N ILE A 158 8.49 6.20 30.07
CA ILE A 158 8.20 7.00 28.88
C ILE A 158 8.70 8.43 29.11
N GLY A 159 9.49 8.97 28.18
CA GLY A 159 10.01 10.33 28.29
C GLY A 159 10.87 10.77 27.10
N ARG A 160 11.37 12.01 27.12
CA ARG A 160 12.10 12.60 25.99
C ARG A 160 13.62 12.41 25.98
N ILE A 161 14.20 11.88 27.06
CA ILE A 161 15.65 11.67 27.15
C ILE A 161 16.01 10.20 26.94
N ASP A 162 17.25 10.00 26.52
CA ASP A 162 17.90 8.70 26.51
C ASP A 162 17.85 8.07 27.92
N GLY A 163 17.55 6.78 27.97
CA GLY A 163 17.39 6.01 29.20
C GLY A 163 15.93 5.74 29.62
N ASN A 164 14.94 6.30 28.92
CA ASN A 164 13.57 5.76 29.00
C ASN A 164 13.40 4.59 28.02
N ASP A 165 12.49 3.68 28.32
CA ASP A 165 12.18 2.53 27.45
C ASP A 165 11.42 2.97 26.19
N VAL A 166 10.53 3.97 26.33
CA VAL A 166 9.88 4.67 25.21
C VAL A 166 10.40 6.09 25.14
N ILE A 167 11.21 6.35 24.11
CA ILE A 167 11.79 7.67 23.86
C ILE A 167 10.87 8.43 22.90
N LEU A 168 10.34 9.55 23.37
CA LEU A 168 9.53 10.49 22.59
C LEU A 168 10.27 11.83 22.50
N GLU A 169 11.10 11.99 21.48
CA GLU A 169 11.97 13.16 21.26
C GLU A 169 11.18 14.42 20.88
N HIS A 170 10.53 15.04 21.85
CA HIS A 170 9.77 16.26 21.60
C HIS A 170 9.78 17.20 22.79
N VAL A 171 9.81 18.52 22.53
CA VAL A 171 9.88 19.57 23.56
C VAL A 171 8.68 19.56 24.49
N LYS A 172 7.51 19.11 24.01
CA LYS A 172 6.30 18.97 24.86
C LYS A 172 6.33 17.75 25.77
N VAL A 173 7.31 16.84 25.63
CA VAL A 173 7.44 15.66 26.48
C VAL A 173 8.44 15.94 27.59
N SER A 174 8.15 15.46 28.80
CA SER A 174 9.04 15.66 29.96
C SER A 174 10.18 14.64 29.91
N ARG A 175 11.31 14.92 30.57
CA ARG A 175 12.48 14.03 30.55
C ARG A 175 12.11 12.61 31.00
N HIS A 176 11.40 12.51 32.11
CA HIS A 176 10.63 11.35 32.52
C HIS A 176 9.19 11.84 32.62
N HIS A 177 8.29 11.29 31.81
CA HIS A 177 6.95 11.84 31.63
C HIS A 177 5.89 10.94 32.25
N ALA A 178 5.90 9.66 31.93
CA ALA A 178 4.95 8.68 32.43
C ALA A 178 5.62 7.32 32.61
N GLN A 179 4.93 6.42 33.30
CA GLN A 179 5.31 5.02 33.43
C GLN A 179 4.09 4.12 33.27
N VAL A 180 4.26 2.98 32.60
CA VAL A 180 3.27 1.90 32.59
C VAL A 180 3.81 0.78 33.45
N ASN A 181 3.15 0.48 34.57
CA ASN A 181 3.56 -0.56 35.50
C ASN A 181 2.63 -1.77 35.40
N ARG A 182 3.21 -2.97 35.39
CA ARG A 182 2.48 -4.24 35.41
C ARG A 182 2.30 -4.70 36.86
N LYS A 183 1.06 -5.05 37.22
CA LYS A 183 0.70 -5.69 38.50
C LYS A 183 -0.15 -6.92 38.21
N GLY A 184 0.49 -8.09 38.10
CA GLY A 184 -0.18 -9.30 37.62
C GLY A 184 -0.60 -9.15 36.14
N ASN A 185 -1.90 -9.22 35.87
CA ASN A 185 -2.48 -8.99 34.54
C ASN A 185 -3.01 -7.56 34.35
N ILE A 186 -2.84 -6.68 35.34
CA ILE A 186 -3.30 -5.29 35.28
C ILE A 186 -2.13 -4.39 34.86
N TYR A 187 -2.38 -3.50 33.91
CA TYR A 187 -1.44 -2.48 33.46
C TYR A 187 -1.91 -1.10 33.93
N LEU A 188 -1.04 -0.39 34.64
CA LEU A 188 -1.33 0.90 35.27
C LEU A 188 -0.46 1.99 34.65
N LEU A 189 -1.07 2.91 33.91
CA LEU A 189 -0.44 4.13 33.43
C LEU A 189 -0.41 5.15 34.57
N ARG A 190 0.74 5.78 34.80
CA ARG A 190 0.92 6.87 35.76
C ARG A 190 1.73 8.01 35.15
N ASP A 191 1.21 9.24 35.23
CA ASP A 191 1.95 10.46 34.92
C ASP A 191 2.91 10.80 36.07
N LEU A 192 4.14 11.21 35.74
CA LEU A 192 5.21 11.47 36.72
C LEU A 192 5.32 12.96 37.10
N GLY A 193 4.19 13.67 37.11
CA GLY A 193 4.16 15.13 37.33
C GLY A 193 4.68 15.89 36.12
N SER A 194 4.33 15.42 34.93
CA SER A 194 4.80 15.96 33.68
C SER A 194 4.26 17.39 33.44
N THR A 195 5.03 18.18 32.67
CA THR A 195 4.71 19.60 32.44
C THR A 195 3.44 19.77 31.63
N ASN A 196 3.26 18.96 30.58
CA ASN A 196 2.12 19.08 29.66
C ASN A 196 1.04 18.01 29.89
N GLY A 197 1.24 17.10 30.84
CA GLY A 197 0.30 16.05 31.19
C GLY A 197 0.25 14.87 30.21
N THR A 198 -0.23 13.75 30.72
CA THR A 198 -0.68 12.58 29.98
C THR A 198 -2.20 12.66 29.80
N TRP A 199 -2.70 12.37 28.59
CA TRP A 199 -4.10 12.63 28.22
C TRP A 199 -4.79 11.35 27.75
N PHE A 200 -5.97 11.05 28.29
CA PHE A 200 -6.86 10.00 27.80
C PHE A 200 -8.12 10.67 27.27
N HIS A 201 -8.40 10.49 25.97
CA HIS A 201 -9.31 11.36 25.22
C HIS A 201 -8.97 12.85 25.44
N GLU A 202 -9.92 13.66 25.88
CA GLU A 202 -9.77 15.09 26.16
C GLU A 202 -9.47 15.39 27.65
N GLN A 203 -9.21 14.35 28.46
CA GLN A 203 -9.01 14.48 29.90
C GLN A 203 -7.56 14.20 30.29
N ARG A 204 -6.96 15.07 31.11
CA ARG A 204 -5.66 14.82 31.72
C ARG A 204 -5.83 13.75 32.80
N VAL A 205 -4.95 12.76 32.80
CA VAL A 205 -4.94 11.66 33.76
C VAL A 205 -3.63 11.64 34.52
N ASP A 206 -3.72 11.45 35.84
CA ASP A 206 -2.55 11.22 36.70
C ASP A 206 -2.27 9.72 36.83
N GLU A 207 -3.33 8.89 36.86
CA GLU A 207 -3.24 7.44 36.93
C GLU A 207 -4.47 6.79 36.27
N MET A 208 -4.27 5.70 35.53
CA MET A 208 -5.33 4.98 34.82
C MET A 208 -4.98 3.50 34.65
N ILE A 209 -5.96 2.61 34.84
CA ILE A 209 -5.84 1.19 34.46
C ILE A 209 -6.11 1.09 32.95
N LEU A 210 -5.15 0.53 32.21
CA LEU A 210 -5.24 0.35 30.77
C LEU A 210 -6.04 -0.90 30.42
N GLN A 211 -7.01 -0.74 29.53
CA GLN A 211 -7.77 -1.80 28.89
C GLN A 211 -7.34 -1.98 27.42
N GLY A 212 -7.53 -3.18 26.87
CA GLY A 212 -7.17 -3.47 25.49
C GLY A 212 -7.84 -2.50 24.51
N GLY A 213 -7.03 -1.82 23.70
CA GLY A 213 -7.49 -0.81 22.74
C GLY A 213 -7.54 0.62 23.28
N ASP A 214 -7.21 0.85 24.56
CA ASP A 214 -7.11 2.21 25.10
C ASP A 214 -6.00 3.00 24.40
N GLU A 215 -6.32 4.25 24.08
CA GLU A 215 -5.41 5.20 23.47
C GLU A 215 -5.18 6.38 24.42
N PHE A 216 -3.92 6.70 24.71
CA PHE A 216 -3.53 7.89 25.45
C PHE A 216 -2.48 8.71 24.68
N ARG A 217 -2.38 9.99 25.00
CA ARG A 217 -1.51 10.96 24.31
C ARG A 217 -0.50 11.58 25.27
N ILE A 218 0.75 11.65 24.80
CA ILE A 218 1.87 12.32 25.45
C ILE A 218 2.52 13.25 24.42
N GLY A 219 2.36 14.57 24.60
CA GLY A 219 2.72 15.53 23.57
C GLY A 219 1.89 15.32 22.30
N GLU A 220 2.57 15.04 21.18
CA GLU A 220 1.94 14.70 19.89
C GLU A 220 1.90 13.18 19.63
N ALA A 221 2.56 12.38 20.48
CA ALA A 221 2.58 10.93 20.33
C ALA A 221 1.27 10.34 20.84
N ARG A 222 0.72 9.38 20.09
CA ARG A 222 -0.46 8.60 20.45
C ARG A 222 -0.01 7.19 20.75
N LEU A 223 -0.36 6.66 21.91
CA LEU A 223 0.08 5.37 22.39
C LEU A 223 -1.17 4.50 22.60
N VAL A 224 -1.19 3.33 21.96
CA VAL A 224 -2.31 2.39 22.01
C VAL A 224 -1.87 1.15 22.78
N PHE A 225 -2.54 0.87 23.89
CA PHE A 225 -2.29 -0.35 24.65
C PHE A 225 -3.00 -1.53 24.00
N LYS A 226 -2.25 -2.59 23.73
CA LYS A 226 -2.74 -3.87 23.23
C LYS A 226 -2.53 -4.87 24.35
N SER A 227 -3.60 -5.44 24.90
CA SER A 227 -3.53 -6.32 26.07
C SER A 227 -2.94 -7.69 25.79
N GLY A 228 -2.68 -8.04 24.52
CA GLY A 228 -2.40 -9.42 24.12
C GLY A 228 -3.67 -10.28 24.15
N PHE A 229 -3.60 -11.46 23.54
CA PHE A 229 -4.70 -12.43 23.46
C PHE A 229 -4.47 -13.55 24.47
N GLY A 230 -5.38 -13.67 25.43
CA GLY A 230 -5.62 -14.89 26.20
C GLY A 230 -7.05 -15.37 25.95
N GLU A 231 -7.28 -16.69 25.92
CA GLU A 231 -8.59 -17.31 25.68
C GLU A 231 -9.72 -16.75 26.59
N GLU A 232 -9.38 -16.26 27.79
CA GLU A 232 -10.31 -15.69 28.77
C GLU A 232 -11.03 -14.40 28.31
N ALA A 233 -10.47 -13.66 27.35
CA ALA A 233 -11.11 -12.44 26.84
C ALA A 233 -12.29 -12.73 25.87
N LEU A 234 -12.29 -13.92 25.25
CA LEU A 234 -13.37 -14.35 24.36
C LEU A 234 -14.64 -14.68 25.16
N THR A 235 -14.49 -15.44 26.25
CA THR A 235 -15.59 -15.89 27.12
C THR A 235 -16.29 -14.75 27.84
N MET A 236 -15.56 -13.77 28.38
CA MET A 236 -16.20 -12.60 29.02
C MET A 236 -17.04 -11.77 28.05
N ALA A 237 -16.60 -11.68 26.80
CA ALA A 237 -17.29 -10.90 25.79
C ALA A 237 -18.45 -11.68 25.11
N GLU A 238 -18.43 -13.02 25.16
CA GLU A 238 -19.58 -13.88 24.83
C GLU A 238 -20.73 -13.72 25.84
N GLU A 239 -20.45 -13.72 27.14
CA GLU A 239 -21.47 -13.51 28.19
C GLU A 239 -22.16 -12.13 28.10
N VAL A 240 -21.44 -11.12 27.64
CA VAL A 240 -21.96 -9.77 27.40
C VAL A 240 -22.84 -9.74 26.14
N LEU A 241 -22.48 -10.48 25.10
CA LEU A 241 -23.21 -10.55 23.83
C LEU A 241 -24.59 -11.24 23.99
N GLU A 242 -24.70 -12.28 24.81
CA GLU A 242 -25.96 -13.01 25.05
C GLU A 242 -27.05 -12.15 25.72
N LYS A 243 -26.68 -11.05 26.39
CA LYS A 243 -27.58 -10.23 27.20
C LYS A 243 -28.06 -8.94 26.53
N MET A 244 -27.70 -8.65 25.27
CA MET A 244 -27.97 -7.35 24.64
C MET A 244 -29.30 -7.29 23.86
N PRO A 245 -30.29 -6.43 24.24
CA PRO A 245 -31.63 -6.45 23.62
C PRO A 245 -31.78 -5.65 22.32
N SER A 246 -30.82 -4.80 21.91
CA SER A 246 -30.82 -4.17 20.57
C SER A 246 -29.40 -3.76 20.14
N ARG A 247 -28.87 -4.40 19.09
CA ARG A 247 -27.59 -4.02 18.45
C ARG A 247 -27.84 -2.99 17.36
N ARG A 248 -26.88 -2.09 17.13
CA ARG A 248 -27.00 -1.10 16.05
C ARG A 248 -26.80 -1.76 14.70
N PRO A 249 -27.59 -1.41 13.68
CA PRO A 249 -27.37 -1.92 12.34
C PRO A 249 -25.98 -1.55 11.82
N VAL A 250 -25.33 -2.49 11.15
CA VAL A 250 -24.01 -2.32 10.54
C VAL A 250 -24.13 -2.34 9.03
N VAL A 251 -23.46 -1.38 8.38
CA VAL A 251 -23.32 -1.35 6.93
C VAL A 251 -21.85 -1.53 6.58
N PHE A 252 -21.53 -2.60 5.85
CA PHE A 252 -20.18 -2.83 5.32
C PHE A 252 -20.01 -2.25 3.91
N VAL A 253 -18.94 -1.49 3.71
CA VAL A 253 -18.58 -0.85 2.44
C VAL A 253 -17.19 -1.33 2.02
N PRO A 254 -17.08 -2.18 0.98
CA PRO A 254 -15.82 -2.81 0.58
C PRO A 254 -14.88 -1.84 -0.14
N GLY A 255 -13.64 -2.29 -0.35
CA GLY A 255 -12.63 -1.57 -1.10
C GLY A 255 -12.75 -1.66 -2.62
N LEU A 256 -11.73 -1.13 -3.30
CA LEU A 256 -11.55 -1.30 -4.74
C LEU A 256 -11.56 -2.81 -5.06
N MET A 257 -12.30 -3.20 -6.10
CA MET A 257 -12.48 -4.61 -6.49
C MET A 257 -13.17 -5.51 -5.45
N GLY A 258 -13.73 -4.94 -4.37
CA GLY A 258 -14.43 -5.73 -3.35
C GLY A 258 -15.90 -6.00 -3.66
N SER A 259 -16.45 -5.46 -4.75
CA SER A 259 -17.80 -5.79 -5.25
C SER A 259 -17.72 -6.57 -6.55
N GLN A 260 -18.58 -7.57 -6.71
CA GLN A 260 -18.77 -8.32 -7.95
C GLN A 260 -19.26 -7.39 -9.05
N LEU A 261 -18.72 -7.52 -10.26
CA LEU A 261 -19.19 -6.79 -11.44
C LEU A 261 -19.80 -7.75 -12.45
N TRP A 262 -20.93 -7.33 -13.02
CA TRP A 262 -21.74 -8.11 -13.94
C TRP A 262 -22.00 -7.34 -15.22
N LEU A 263 -21.94 -8.00 -16.38
CA LEU A 263 -22.38 -7.48 -17.66
C LEU A 263 -23.58 -8.31 -18.14
N GLY A 264 -24.79 -7.76 -18.00
CA GLY A 264 -26.02 -8.51 -18.25
C GLY A 264 -26.17 -9.69 -17.29
N SER A 265 -26.05 -10.91 -17.80
CA SER A 265 -26.10 -12.15 -17.02
C SER A 265 -24.72 -12.74 -16.70
N GLU A 266 -23.64 -12.16 -17.22
CA GLU A 266 -22.29 -12.68 -17.03
C GLU A 266 -21.57 -11.97 -15.88
N ARG A 267 -21.03 -12.72 -14.92
CA ARG A 267 -20.17 -12.19 -13.85
C ARG A 267 -18.75 -12.01 -14.36
N ILE A 268 -18.38 -10.78 -14.70
CA ILE A 268 -17.07 -10.43 -15.24
C ILE A 268 -16.00 -10.31 -14.13
N TRP A 269 -16.39 -9.97 -12.90
CA TRP A 269 -15.52 -9.95 -11.71
C TRP A 269 -16.19 -10.68 -10.55
N PRO A 270 -15.51 -11.61 -9.83
CA PRO A 270 -14.05 -11.81 -9.71
C PRO A 270 -13.41 -12.81 -10.69
N ASN A 271 -13.98 -13.02 -11.88
CA ASN A 271 -13.42 -13.95 -12.85
C ASN A 271 -12.11 -13.41 -13.47
N VAL A 272 -10.97 -13.73 -12.87
CA VAL A 272 -9.65 -13.26 -13.32
C VAL A 272 -9.34 -13.60 -14.77
N LYS A 273 -9.90 -14.70 -15.31
CA LYS A 273 -9.71 -15.06 -16.73
C LYS A 273 -10.28 -14.00 -17.67
N VAL A 274 -11.40 -13.37 -17.31
CA VAL A 274 -12.00 -12.28 -18.10
C VAL A 274 -11.09 -11.06 -18.06
N LEU A 275 -10.53 -10.73 -16.88
CA LEU A 275 -9.58 -9.63 -16.72
C LEU A 275 -8.34 -9.81 -17.60
N PHE A 276 -7.78 -11.03 -17.66
CA PHE A 276 -6.57 -11.30 -18.44
C PHE A 276 -6.83 -11.43 -19.95
N LYS A 277 -7.96 -12.04 -20.36
CA LYS A 277 -8.25 -12.25 -21.79
C LYS A 277 -8.87 -11.02 -22.45
N ASN A 278 -9.71 -10.29 -21.72
CA ASN A 278 -10.56 -9.22 -22.24
C ASN A 278 -10.61 -8.02 -21.27
N PRO A 279 -9.45 -7.41 -20.92
CA PRO A 279 -9.41 -6.29 -19.99
C PRO A 279 -10.27 -5.10 -20.44
N GLU A 280 -10.50 -4.91 -21.73
CA GLU A 280 -11.29 -3.79 -22.29
C GLU A 280 -12.75 -3.78 -21.80
N ILE A 281 -13.29 -4.94 -21.42
CA ILE A 281 -14.64 -5.06 -20.83
C ILE A 281 -14.73 -4.23 -19.54
N PHE A 282 -13.61 -4.08 -18.83
CA PHE A 282 -13.55 -3.32 -17.59
C PHE A 282 -13.42 -1.82 -17.82
N ALA A 283 -13.21 -1.33 -19.04
CA ALA A 283 -13.15 0.10 -19.30
C ALA A 283 -14.41 0.79 -18.79
N TYR A 284 -14.24 1.84 -17.99
CA TYR A 284 -15.34 2.60 -17.44
C TYR A 284 -15.80 3.66 -18.44
N SER A 285 -17.11 3.80 -18.55
CA SER A 285 -17.77 4.92 -19.22
C SER A 285 -19.09 5.19 -18.53
N GLU A 286 -19.60 6.40 -18.66
CA GLU A 286 -20.92 6.81 -18.14
C GLU A 286 -22.08 5.99 -18.72
N THR A 287 -21.87 5.35 -19.88
CA THR A 287 -22.83 4.48 -20.56
C THR A 287 -22.53 2.99 -20.36
N SER A 288 -21.60 2.64 -19.45
CA SER A 288 -21.26 1.26 -19.16
C SER A 288 -22.51 0.51 -18.66
N ARG A 289 -22.72 -0.71 -19.15
CA ARG A 289 -23.81 -1.60 -18.73
C ARG A 289 -23.41 -2.54 -17.59
N VAL A 290 -22.29 -2.25 -16.95
CA VAL A 290 -21.75 -3.07 -15.87
C VAL A 290 -22.44 -2.68 -14.57
N GLU A 291 -22.86 -3.68 -13.81
CA GLU A 291 -23.60 -3.53 -12.56
C GLU A 291 -22.88 -4.24 -11.42
N ALA A 292 -22.96 -3.65 -10.22
CA ALA A 292 -22.55 -4.30 -8.99
C ALA A 292 -23.74 -5.02 -8.34
N ARG A 293 -23.55 -6.27 -7.90
CA ARG A 293 -24.66 -7.11 -7.36
C ARG A 293 -24.39 -7.77 -6.00
N GLY A 294 -23.17 -7.69 -5.48
CA GLY A 294 -22.79 -8.30 -4.20
C GLY A 294 -21.32 -8.05 -3.88
N ILE A 295 -20.91 -8.41 -2.67
CA ILE A 295 -19.51 -8.39 -2.25
C ILE A 295 -18.79 -9.59 -2.87
N VAL A 296 -17.48 -9.45 -3.08
CA VAL A 296 -16.64 -10.56 -3.53
C VAL A 296 -16.39 -11.49 -2.34
N ASP A 297 -16.97 -12.67 -2.44
CA ASP A 297 -16.87 -13.73 -1.44
C ASP A 297 -15.54 -14.48 -1.56
N GLU A 298 -15.19 -14.86 -2.80
CA GLU A 298 -14.00 -15.65 -3.14
C GLU A 298 -13.41 -15.15 -4.47
N VAL A 299 -12.09 -14.96 -4.51
CA VAL A 299 -11.34 -14.81 -5.77
C VAL A 299 -10.58 -16.10 -6.06
N VAL A 300 -10.94 -16.78 -7.15
CA VAL A 300 -10.19 -17.93 -7.66
C VAL A 300 -9.16 -17.43 -8.66
N VAL A 301 -7.90 -17.37 -8.24
CA VAL A 301 -6.82 -16.90 -9.13
C VAL A 301 -6.31 -18.04 -10.01
N VAL A 302 -6.19 -19.25 -9.45
CA VAL A 302 -5.89 -20.49 -10.18
C VAL A 302 -6.97 -21.53 -9.85
N PRO A 303 -7.71 -22.05 -10.85
CA PRO A 303 -8.74 -23.07 -10.63
C PRO A 303 -8.20 -24.25 -9.83
N ASN A 304 -8.88 -24.60 -8.72
CA ASN A 304 -8.53 -25.70 -7.81
C ASN A 304 -7.24 -25.51 -6.96
N LEU A 305 -6.59 -24.35 -7.01
CA LEU A 305 -5.25 -24.19 -6.42
C LEU A 305 -5.09 -22.95 -5.51
N ILE A 306 -5.76 -21.81 -5.79
CA ILE A 306 -5.70 -20.60 -4.94
C ILE A 306 -7.06 -19.94 -4.83
N LYS A 307 -7.53 -19.77 -3.58
CA LYS A 307 -8.76 -19.07 -3.19
C LYS A 307 -8.44 -17.93 -2.23
N LEU A 308 -9.05 -16.77 -2.41
CA LEU A 308 -8.91 -15.61 -1.52
C LEU A 308 -10.28 -15.22 -0.95
N ASP A 309 -10.52 -15.56 0.32
CA ASP A 309 -11.82 -15.41 0.99
C ASP A 309 -11.87 -14.18 1.90
N GLN A 310 -11.38 -13.05 1.42
CA GLN A 310 -11.08 -11.90 2.28
C GLN A 310 -12.34 -11.33 2.98
N TYR A 311 -13.38 -10.94 2.26
CA TYR A 311 -14.55 -10.28 2.87
C TYR A 311 -15.53 -11.23 3.56
N ASN A 312 -15.62 -12.49 3.10
CA ASN A 312 -16.42 -13.52 3.77
C ASN A 312 -16.03 -13.64 5.23
N ARG A 313 -14.74 -13.74 5.53
CA ARG A 313 -14.25 -13.91 6.91
C ARG A 313 -14.67 -12.80 7.87
N LEU A 314 -14.79 -11.55 7.39
CA LEU A 314 -15.32 -10.45 8.21
C LEU A 314 -16.83 -10.59 8.40
N GLY A 315 -17.56 -10.88 7.32
CA GLY A 315 -19.01 -11.07 7.40
C GLY A 315 -19.40 -12.29 8.24
N ASP A 316 -18.62 -13.36 8.19
CA ASP A 316 -18.78 -14.58 8.99
C ASP A 316 -18.51 -14.27 10.45
N TYR A 317 -17.43 -13.54 10.75
CA TYR A 317 -17.15 -13.05 12.11
C TYR A 317 -18.33 -12.25 12.70
N LEU A 318 -18.96 -11.36 11.93
CA LEU A 318 -20.11 -10.58 12.41
C LEU A 318 -21.33 -11.47 12.69
N VAL A 319 -21.58 -12.47 11.86
CA VAL A 319 -22.76 -13.34 11.98
C VAL A 319 -22.55 -14.43 13.03
N GLU A 320 -21.45 -15.16 12.94
CA GLU A 320 -21.15 -16.33 13.77
C GLU A 320 -20.70 -15.92 15.17
N ASP A 321 -19.76 -14.96 15.28
CA ASP A 321 -19.15 -14.62 16.58
C ASP A 321 -19.85 -13.45 17.27
N LEU A 322 -20.39 -12.49 16.49
CA LEU A 322 -21.08 -11.32 17.04
C LEU A 322 -22.60 -11.38 16.89
N GLY A 323 -23.16 -12.44 16.31
CA GLY A 323 -24.60 -12.70 16.24
C GLY A 323 -25.42 -11.68 15.46
N TYR A 324 -24.85 -11.03 14.44
CA TYR A 324 -25.61 -10.24 13.46
C TYR A 324 -26.37 -11.15 12.48
N GLU A 325 -27.39 -10.61 11.83
CA GLU A 325 -28.21 -11.26 10.81
C GLU A 325 -28.16 -10.45 9.50
N ARG A 326 -27.66 -11.09 8.43
CA ARG A 326 -27.61 -10.49 7.07
C ARG A 326 -29.01 -10.08 6.62
N GLY A 327 -29.14 -8.85 6.14
CA GLY A 327 -30.38 -8.27 5.66
C GLY A 327 -31.35 -7.78 6.75
N LYS A 328 -30.99 -7.92 8.04
CA LYS A 328 -31.80 -7.45 9.17
C LYS A 328 -31.09 -6.36 9.97
N ASP A 329 -29.88 -6.64 10.42
CA ASP A 329 -29.03 -5.68 11.15
C ASP A 329 -27.58 -5.69 10.67
N PHE A 330 -27.21 -6.56 9.72
CA PHE A 330 -25.98 -6.46 8.96
C PHE A 330 -26.27 -6.37 7.46
N PHE A 331 -25.74 -5.32 6.83
CA PHE A 331 -26.00 -4.99 5.42
C PHE A 331 -24.68 -4.79 4.68
N GLU A 332 -24.62 -5.31 3.46
CA GLU A 332 -23.44 -5.23 2.61
C GLU A 332 -23.74 -4.32 1.42
N PHE A 333 -22.87 -3.34 1.18
CA PHE A 333 -23.05 -2.38 0.10
C PHE A 333 -22.11 -2.68 -1.07
N ALA A 334 -22.67 -3.26 -2.14
CA ALA A 334 -21.96 -3.47 -3.40
C ALA A 334 -22.08 -2.24 -4.31
N TYR A 335 -20.97 -1.85 -4.96
CA TYR A 335 -20.92 -0.71 -5.89
C TYR A 335 -19.92 -0.92 -7.01
N ASP A 336 -20.07 -0.18 -8.11
CA ASP A 336 -19.07 -0.19 -9.19
C ASP A 336 -17.82 0.57 -8.73
N TRP A 337 -16.78 -0.17 -8.38
CA TRP A 337 -15.53 0.38 -7.83
C TRP A 337 -14.68 1.14 -8.85
N ARG A 338 -15.09 1.18 -10.13
CA ARG A 338 -14.43 1.96 -11.19
C ARG A 338 -14.98 3.38 -11.27
N GLN A 339 -16.27 3.56 -10.93
CA GLN A 339 -17.01 4.80 -11.13
C GLN A 339 -16.63 5.89 -10.11
N ASP A 340 -17.02 7.13 -10.37
CA ASP A 340 -16.80 8.25 -9.45
C ASP A 340 -17.35 7.97 -8.03
N VAL A 341 -16.50 8.14 -7.00
CA VAL A 341 -16.82 7.91 -5.58
C VAL A 341 -18.11 8.62 -5.16
N ARG A 342 -18.42 9.79 -5.73
CA ARG A 342 -19.63 10.57 -5.40
C ARG A 342 -20.90 9.84 -5.78
N ARG A 343 -20.88 9.11 -6.91
CA ARG A 343 -22.01 8.28 -7.34
C ARG A 343 -22.19 7.08 -6.43
N SER A 344 -21.10 6.40 -6.09
CA SER A 344 -21.11 5.28 -5.13
C SER A 344 -21.63 5.74 -3.76
N ALA A 345 -21.25 6.94 -3.31
CA ALA A 345 -21.72 7.50 -2.04
C ALA A 345 -23.22 7.86 -2.08
N ALA A 346 -23.73 8.36 -3.21
CA ALA A 346 -25.16 8.59 -3.39
C ALA A 346 -25.95 7.28 -3.38
N GLN A 347 -25.44 6.23 -4.03
CA GLN A 347 -26.01 4.89 -4.00
C GLN A 347 -26.00 4.30 -2.57
N LEU A 348 -24.94 4.52 -1.80
CA LEU A 348 -24.87 4.13 -0.38
C LEU A 348 -25.98 4.81 0.43
N GLY A 349 -26.18 6.12 0.22
CA GLY A 349 -27.28 6.86 0.85
C GLY A 349 -28.66 6.32 0.50
N GLN A 350 -28.90 6.04 -0.79
CA GLN A 350 -30.16 5.44 -1.25
C GLN A 350 -30.42 4.07 -0.61
N MET A 351 -29.38 3.23 -0.51
CA MET A 351 -29.48 1.94 0.16
C MET A 351 -29.85 2.13 1.63
N ILE A 352 -29.11 2.96 2.38
CA ILE A 352 -29.37 3.20 3.81
C ILE A 352 -30.77 3.77 4.05
N ASP A 353 -31.24 4.70 3.21
CA ASP A 353 -32.59 5.26 3.32
C ASP A 353 -33.69 4.22 3.07
N SER A 354 -33.42 3.21 2.24
CA SER A 354 -34.37 2.12 1.97
C SER A 354 -34.55 1.12 3.13
N LEU A 355 -33.59 1.06 4.06
CA LEU A 355 -33.59 0.07 5.15
C LEU A 355 -34.59 0.39 6.28
N ALA A 356 -35.21 1.58 6.29
CA ALA A 356 -36.20 1.99 7.30
C ALA A 356 -35.78 1.74 8.77
N LEU A 357 -34.51 2.04 9.09
CA LEU A 357 -33.90 1.72 10.39
C LEU A 357 -34.36 2.67 11.50
N SER A 358 -34.57 2.11 12.70
CA SER A 358 -34.97 2.86 13.91
C SER A 358 -33.80 3.49 14.66
N GLN A 359 -32.56 3.07 14.36
CA GLN A 359 -31.33 3.57 14.97
C GLN A 359 -30.32 3.97 13.89
N PRO A 360 -29.41 4.94 14.17
CA PRO A 360 -28.30 5.25 13.28
C PRO A 360 -27.41 4.02 13.04
N VAL A 361 -26.93 3.87 11.81
CA VAL A 361 -26.02 2.78 11.45
C VAL A 361 -24.60 3.01 11.95
N ILE A 362 -23.87 1.92 12.13
CA ILE A 362 -22.40 1.92 12.16
C ILE A 362 -21.93 1.58 10.76
N ILE A 363 -21.12 2.44 10.15
CA ILE A 363 -20.53 2.17 8.83
C ILE A 363 -19.14 1.58 9.04
N MET A 364 -18.92 0.37 8.54
CA MET A 364 -17.59 -0.25 8.47
C MET A 364 -17.09 -0.22 7.05
N ALA A 365 -15.95 0.39 6.82
CA ALA A 365 -15.48 0.66 5.49
C ALA A 365 -14.02 0.23 5.33
N HIS A 366 -13.71 -0.40 4.20
CA HIS A 366 -12.35 -0.84 3.86
C HIS A 366 -11.84 -0.10 2.62
N SER A 367 -10.57 0.32 2.63
CA SER A 367 -9.86 0.85 1.46
C SER A 367 -10.66 1.98 0.77
N LEU A 368 -10.92 1.88 -0.54
CA LEU A 368 -11.74 2.85 -1.30
C LEU A 368 -13.12 3.11 -0.66
N GLY A 369 -13.72 2.09 -0.03
CA GLY A 369 -14.99 2.19 0.67
C GLY A 369 -14.99 3.22 1.79
N THR A 370 -13.81 3.52 2.36
CA THR A 370 -13.66 4.58 3.35
C THR A 370 -13.95 5.96 2.77
N LEU A 371 -13.58 6.21 1.51
CA LEU A 371 -13.86 7.47 0.82
C LEU A 371 -15.32 7.57 0.41
N VAL A 372 -15.92 6.46 -0.05
CA VAL A 372 -17.37 6.36 -0.35
C VAL A 372 -18.18 6.71 0.91
N SER A 373 -17.86 6.07 2.02
CA SER A 373 -18.52 6.26 3.31
C SER A 373 -18.38 7.69 3.82
N ARG A 374 -17.16 8.23 3.80
CA ARG A 374 -16.92 9.61 4.20
C ARG A 374 -17.65 10.61 3.31
N TYR A 375 -17.65 10.44 1.99
CA TYR A 375 -18.36 11.38 1.12
C TYR A 375 -19.87 11.37 1.40
N TYR A 376 -20.46 10.20 1.64
CA TYR A 376 -21.85 10.10 2.08
C TYR A 376 -22.11 10.85 3.40
N ILE A 377 -21.28 10.61 4.42
CA ILE A 377 -21.39 11.24 5.73
C ILE A 377 -21.25 12.77 5.63
N GLU A 378 -20.19 13.24 4.99
CA GLU A 378 -19.78 14.64 4.99
C GLU A 378 -20.56 15.50 4.01
N ARG A 379 -21.08 14.93 2.91
CA ARG A 379 -21.64 15.70 1.79
C ARG A 379 -23.08 15.36 1.43
N LEU A 380 -23.56 14.17 1.78
CA LEU A 380 -24.87 13.67 1.34
C LEU A 380 -25.85 13.40 2.49
N GLY A 381 -25.64 14.06 3.65
CA GLY A 381 -26.55 13.98 4.80
C GLY A 381 -26.34 12.75 5.70
N GLY A 382 -25.35 11.91 5.41
CA GLY A 382 -25.09 10.69 6.16
C GLY A 382 -24.75 10.92 7.64
N ARG A 383 -24.26 12.11 8.03
CA ARG A 383 -24.03 12.48 9.43
C ARG A 383 -25.26 12.33 10.35
N ASN A 384 -26.47 12.42 9.79
CA ASN A 384 -27.72 12.29 10.54
C ASN A 384 -28.23 10.84 10.58
N LYS A 385 -27.57 9.92 9.85
CA LYS A 385 -27.99 8.53 9.65
C LYS A 385 -26.95 7.53 10.16
N ALA A 386 -25.68 7.93 10.25
CA ALA A 386 -24.59 7.13 10.79
C ALA A 386 -24.15 7.69 12.14
N GLY A 387 -24.10 6.85 13.16
CA GLY A 387 -23.67 7.24 14.51
C GLY A 387 -22.16 7.10 14.74
N ARG A 388 -21.49 6.27 13.94
CA ARG A 388 -20.05 5.98 14.04
C ARG A 388 -19.55 5.42 12.71
N VAL A 389 -18.29 5.68 12.38
CA VAL A 389 -17.63 5.10 11.19
C VAL A 389 -16.29 4.45 11.54
N ILE A 390 -16.07 3.24 11.05
CA ILE A 390 -14.85 2.47 11.20
C ILE A 390 -14.14 2.45 9.85
N LEU A 391 -12.97 3.08 9.77
CA LEU A 391 -12.22 3.29 8.53
C LEU A 391 -10.98 2.39 8.55
N MET A 392 -10.99 1.31 7.76
CA MET A 392 -9.90 0.34 7.69
C MET A 392 -9.05 0.58 6.44
N GLY A 393 -7.78 0.94 6.62
CA GLY A 393 -6.84 1.19 5.53
C GLY A 393 -7.36 2.25 4.54
N GLY A 394 -7.84 3.40 5.01
CA GLY A 394 -8.48 4.38 4.13
C GLY A 394 -7.47 5.25 3.37
N PRO A 395 -7.53 5.43 2.04
CA PRO A 395 -6.58 6.28 1.31
C PRO A 395 -6.92 7.79 1.44
N HIS A 396 -6.94 8.30 2.67
CA HIS A 396 -7.43 9.65 2.99
C HIS A 396 -6.54 10.74 2.41
N ASN A 397 -5.22 10.55 2.41
CA ASN A 397 -4.27 11.44 1.72
C ASN A 397 -3.76 10.86 0.38
N GLY A 398 -4.33 9.75 -0.07
CA GLY A 398 -4.03 9.08 -1.34
C GLY A 398 -2.93 8.03 -1.29
N VAL A 399 -2.71 7.36 -2.41
CA VAL A 399 -1.89 6.13 -2.49
C VAL A 399 -0.81 6.28 -3.55
N PRO A 400 0.48 6.35 -3.18
CA PRO A 400 1.57 6.40 -4.15
C PRO A 400 1.53 5.24 -5.15
N LYS A 401 1.18 4.03 -4.71
CA LYS A 401 0.99 2.84 -5.59
C LYS A 401 -0.07 3.07 -6.68
N ALA A 402 -1.12 3.84 -6.42
CA ALA A 402 -2.14 4.14 -7.43
C ALA A 402 -1.59 5.06 -8.53
N LEU A 403 -0.74 6.03 -8.17
CA LEU A 403 -0.04 6.87 -9.13
C LEU A 403 0.89 6.04 -10.01
N VAL A 404 1.64 5.10 -9.42
CA VAL A 404 2.48 4.16 -10.18
C VAL A 404 1.66 3.40 -11.22
N GLY A 405 0.50 2.87 -10.84
CA GLY A 405 -0.38 2.13 -11.75
C GLY A 405 -0.95 2.95 -12.93
N LEU A 406 -0.95 4.29 -12.85
CA LEU A 406 -1.33 5.16 -13.98
C LEU A 406 -0.12 5.52 -14.85
N LEU A 407 1.07 5.65 -14.25
CA LEU A 407 2.30 6.06 -14.93
C LEU A 407 2.95 4.91 -15.69
N VAL A 408 3.00 3.73 -15.09
CA VAL A 408 3.78 2.58 -15.57
C VAL A 408 2.87 1.37 -15.70
N ALA A 409 2.98 0.68 -16.83
CA ALA A 409 2.29 -0.59 -17.02
C ALA A 409 2.91 -1.62 -16.08
N PRO A 410 2.11 -2.41 -15.33
CA PRO A 410 2.65 -3.50 -14.54
C PRO A 410 3.38 -4.47 -15.48
N ASP A 411 4.66 -4.77 -15.22
CA ASP A 411 5.44 -5.80 -15.92
C ASP A 411 5.00 -7.21 -15.46
N VAL A 412 3.69 -7.46 -15.40
CA VAL A 412 3.13 -8.72 -14.92
C VAL A 412 2.88 -9.61 -16.14
N LEU A 413 3.55 -10.77 -16.17
CA LEU A 413 3.47 -11.88 -17.16
C LEU A 413 4.38 -11.74 -18.41
N PRO A 414 4.80 -12.84 -19.09
CA PRO A 414 5.98 -12.88 -19.97
C PRO A 414 5.84 -12.11 -21.31
N PHE A 415 4.84 -11.24 -21.43
CA PHE A 415 4.55 -10.45 -22.62
C PHE A 415 3.97 -9.08 -22.24
N GLY A 416 4.83 -8.09 -21.95
CA GLY A 416 4.46 -6.72 -21.52
C GLY A 416 3.36 -5.97 -22.32
N LEU A 417 2.91 -6.51 -23.46
CA LEU A 417 1.68 -6.14 -24.17
C LEU A 417 0.40 -6.24 -23.32
N MET A 418 0.34 -7.14 -22.31
CA MET A 418 -0.84 -7.26 -21.43
C MET A 418 -0.92 -6.14 -20.38
N GLY A 419 0.21 -5.77 -19.78
CA GLY A 419 0.28 -4.70 -18.76
C GLY A 419 -0.21 -3.36 -19.30
N GLU A 420 0.13 -3.04 -20.55
CA GLU A 420 -0.29 -1.79 -21.18
C GLU A 420 -1.80 -1.75 -21.47
N ARG A 421 -2.39 -2.87 -21.91
CA ARG A 421 -3.86 -2.97 -22.10
C ARG A 421 -4.60 -2.77 -20.78
N PHE A 422 -4.13 -3.41 -19.71
CA PHE A 422 -4.73 -3.24 -18.39
C PHE A 422 -4.54 -1.81 -17.85
N ARG A 423 -3.37 -1.19 -18.07
CA ARG A 423 -3.12 0.21 -17.73
C ARG A 423 -4.07 1.15 -18.46
N GLN A 424 -4.25 0.99 -19.77
CA GLN A 424 -5.18 1.81 -20.55
C GLN A 424 -6.61 1.69 -20.00
N VAL A 425 -7.02 0.49 -19.62
CA VAL A 425 -8.32 0.26 -18.98
C VAL A 425 -8.40 0.94 -17.63
N SER A 426 -7.41 0.78 -16.75
CA SER A 426 -7.45 1.40 -15.41
C SER A 426 -7.42 2.93 -15.46
N THR A 427 -6.77 3.52 -16.47
CA THR A 427 -6.80 4.98 -16.72
C THR A 427 -8.19 5.51 -17.05
N THR A 428 -9.15 4.65 -17.40
CA THR A 428 -10.54 5.08 -17.58
C THR A 428 -11.30 5.26 -16.26
N PHE A 429 -10.76 4.83 -15.12
CA PHE A 429 -11.49 4.79 -13.85
C PHE A 429 -11.38 6.13 -13.11
N PRO A 430 -12.48 6.88 -12.90
CA PRO A 430 -12.47 8.04 -12.02
C PRO A 430 -11.82 7.79 -10.65
N THR A 431 -12.02 6.60 -10.06
CA THR A 431 -11.47 6.24 -8.75
C THR A 431 -9.96 6.25 -8.70
N GLY A 432 -9.28 5.85 -9.77
CA GLY A 432 -7.80 5.88 -9.85
C GLY A 432 -7.24 7.28 -9.62
N TYR A 433 -7.91 8.30 -10.15
CA TYR A 433 -7.55 9.71 -9.94
C TYR A 433 -7.97 10.21 -8.56
N GLN A 434 -9.15 9.81 -8.07
CA GLN A 434 -9.68 10.23 -6.77
C GLN A 434 -8.87 9.69 -5.58
N ILE A 435 -8.06 8.63 -5.77
CA ILE A 435 -7.15 8.10 -4.75
C ILE A 435 -5.69 8.56 -4.91
N LEU A 436 -5.39 9.46 -5.85
CA LEU A 436 -4.05 10.01 -5.99
C LEU A 436 -3.58 10.73 -4.70
N PRO A 437 -2.27 10.71 -4.40
CA PRO A 437 -1.69 11.48 -3.31
C PRO A 437 -2.06 12.96 -3.38
N THR A 438 -2.51 13.52 -2.25
CA THR A 438 -2.80 14.96 -2.12
C THR A 438 -1.57 15.79 -1.77
N TYR A 439 -0.42 15.12 -1.64
CA TYR A 439 0.88 15.68 -1.28
C TYR A 439 1.92 15.35 -2.36
N ALA A 440 3.05 16.05 -2.34
CA ALA A 440 4.13 15.82 -3.29
C ALA A 440 4.93 14.56 -2.93
N CYS A 441 4.50 13.41 -3.46
CA CYS A 441 5.11 12.10 -3.24
C CYS A 441 6.11 11.69 -4.33
N ALA A 442 6.55 12.64 -5.16
CA ALA A 442 7.45 12.33 -6.26
C ALA A 442 8.47 13.44 -6.51
N SER A 443 9.61 13.08 -7.11
CA SER A 443 10.74 13.97 -7.34
C SER A 443 11.35 13.75 -8.73
N ASP A 444 11.70 14.82 -9.44
CA ASP A 444 12.48 14.70 -10.68
C ASP A 444 13.99 14.51 -10.42
N GLN A 445 14.79 14.39 -11.50
CA GLN A 445 16.24 14.21 -11.41
C GLN A 445 17.00 15.37 -10.73
N HIS A 446 16.34 16.52 -10.52
CA HIS A 446 16.90 17.69 -9.82
C HIS A 446 16.41 17.78 -8.37
N GLY A 447 15.63 16.80 -7.90
CA GLY A 447 15.04 16.78 -6.56
C GLY A 447 13.81 17.68 -6.41
N LYS A 448 13.25 18.20 -7.51
CA LYS A 448 12.04 19.02 -7.44
C LYS A 448 10.84 18.14 -7.09
N LYS A 449 10.21 18.43 -5.96
CA LYS A 449 8.98 17.75 -5.52
C LYS A 449 7.79 18.09 -6.42
N ILE A 450 7.05 17.07 -6.82
CA ILE A 450 5.90 17.18 -7.73
C ILE A 450 4.68 16.52 -7.08
N ASN A 451 3.57 17.26 -7.11
CA ASN A 451 2.25 16.77 -6.76
C ASN A 451 1.48 16.48 -8.05
N PHE A 452 1.38 15.21 -8.40
CA PHE A 452 0.71 14.74 -9.62
C PHE A 452 -0.80 14.99 -9.65
N LEU A 453 -1.42 15.22 -8.49
CA LEU A 453 -2.82 15.62 -8.44
C LEU A 453 -3.01 17.05 -8.98
N GLU A 454 -2.02 17.93 -8.80
CA GLU A 454 -2.06 19.35 -9.21
C GLU A 454 -1.36 19.65 -10.54
N ASP A 455 -0.49 18.76 -11.01
CA ASP A 455 0.17 18.86 -12.32
C ASP A 455 -0.68 18.15 -13.38
N GLU A 456 -1.12 18.85 -14.43
CA GLU A 456 -1.88 18.24 -15.55
C GLU A 456 -0.95 17.78 -16.68
N SER A 457 0.33 18.19 -16.68
CA SER A 457 1.24 18.04 -17.82
C SER A 457 1.71 16.61 -18.09
N TRP A 458 1.47 15.69 -17.15
CA TRP A 458 1.84 14.29 -17.26
C TRP A 458 0.74 13.41 -17.88
N LEU A 459 -0.48 13.93 -18.00
CA LEU A 459 -1.62 13.19 -18.54
C LEU A 459 -1.93 13.58 -19.98
N PRO A 460 -2.35 12.61 -20.82
CA PRO A 460 -3.02 12.91 -22.07
C PRO A 460 -4.26 13.80 -21.86
N GLU A 461 -4.53 14.72 -22.78
CA GLU A 461 -5.66 15.67 -22.69
C GLU A 461 -7.01 14.98 -22.41
N THR A 462 -7.22 13.79 -22.98
CA THR A 462 -8.41 12.95 -22.79
C THR A 462 -8.72 12.68 -21.31
N TYR A 463 -7.70 12.56 -20.45
CA TYR A 463 -7.86 12.19 -19.04
C TYR A 463 -7.73 13.36 -18.06
N VAL A 464 -7.34 14.55 -18.54
CA VAL A 464 -7.27 15.77 -17.72
C VAL A 464 -8.61 16.10 -17.02
N PRO A 465 -9.80 15.91 -17.66
CA PRO A 465 -11.07 16.09 -16.96
C PRO A 465 -11.24 15.21 -15.71
N LEU A 466 -10.75 13.96 -15.73
CA LEU A 466 -10.80 13.07 -14.57
C LEU A 466 -9.90 13.57 -13.44
N LEU A 467 -8.71 14.08 -13.75
CA LEU A 467 -7.81 14.68 -12.76
C LEU A 467 -8.41 15.94 -12.12
N ARG A 468 -9.00 16.83 -12.92
CA ARG A 468 -9.74 18.02 -12.43
C ARG A 468 -10.89 17.63 -11.52
N SER A 469 -11.66 16.63 -11.93
CA SER A 469 -12.77 16.06 -11.17
C SER A 469 -12.29 15.48 -9.83
N ALA A 470 -11.18 14.76 -9.82
CA ALA A 470 -10.55 14.21 -8.61
C ALA A 470 -10.06 15.31 -7.64
N ARG A 471 -9.44 16.37 -8.16
CA ARG A 471 -9.06 17.54 -7.35
C ARG A 471 -10.26 18.17 -6.66
N GLN A 472 -11.33 18.37 -7.41
CA GLN A 472 -12.57 18.93 -6.88
C GLN A 472 -13.17 18.02 -5.80
N PHE A 473 -13.21 16.70 -6.04
CA PHE A 473 -13.61 15.71 -5.05
C PHE A 473 -12.79 15.80 -3.74
N ARG A 474 -11.46 15.90 -3.82
CA ARG A 474 -10.60 16.02 -2.63
C ARG A 474 -10.89 17.30 -1.84
N LYS A 475 -11.11 18.41 -2.53
CA LYS A 475 -11.52 19.69 -1.90
C LYS A 475 -12.88 19.57 -1.21
N GLU A 476 -13.84 18.88 -1.83
CA GLU A 476 -15.16 18.65 -1.25
C GLU A 476 -15.12 17.76 -0.01
N LEU A 477 -14.35 16.68 -0.05
CA LEU A 477 -14.30 15.68 1.02
C LEU A 477 -13.61 16.19 2.29
N GLY A 478 -12.53 16.96 2.14
CA GLY A 478 -11.73 17.45 3.27
C GLY A 478 -11.04 16.32 4.07
N LEU A 479 -10.50 16.67 5.25
CA LEU A 479 -9.68 15.80 6.10
C LEU A 479 -10.24 15.60 7.50
N ARG A 480 -11.55 15.84 7.69
CA ARG A 480 -12.22 15.63 8.98
C ARG A 480 -13.37 14.65 8.82
N SER A 481 -13.76 14.06 9.95
CA SER A 481 -15.03 13.35 10.11
C SER A 481 -15.96 14.24 10.94
N SER A 482 -17.21 14.36 10.53
CA SER A 482 -18.27 15.06 11.26
C SER A 482 -18.95 14.21 12.34
N ILE A 483 -18.65 12.90 12.35
CA ILE A 483 -19.13 11.94 13.33
C ILE A 483 -17.95 11.21 14.00
N PRO A 484 -18.16 10.57 15.17
CA PRO A 484 -17.14 9.73 15.79
C PRO A 484 -16.58 8.69 14.81
N ALA A 485 -15.25 8.64 14.72
CA ALA A 485 -14.57 7.82 13.73
C ALA A 485 -13.31 7.19 14.32
N ILE A 486 -13.00 6.00 13.83
CA ILE A 486 -11.75 5.28 14.12
C ILE A 486 -11.00 5.00 12.81
N SER A 487 -9.70 5.25 12.81
CA SER A 487 -8.78 4.85 11.74
C SER A 487 -8.06 3.57 12.17
N ILE A 488 -8.42 2.44 11.56
CA ILE A 488 -7.70 1.18 11.68
C ILE A 488 -6.71 1.11 10.50
N PHE A 489 -5.41 1.00 10.77
CA PHE A 489 -4.40 1.09 9.71
C PHE A 489 -3.21 0.15 9.92
N GLY A 490 -2.65 -0.32 8.81
CA GLY A 490 -1.45 -1.14 8.83
C GLY A 490 -0.17 -0.32 8.99
N TYR A 491 0.79 -0.83 9.76
CA TYR A 491 2.13 -0.25 9.89
C TYR A 491 3.24 -1.30 9.73
N GLY A 492 4.49 -0.84 9.61
CA GLY A 492 5.66 -1.71 9.63
C GLY A 492 5.94 -2.49 8.34
N LEU A 493 5.07 -2.41 7.32
CA LEU A 493 5.26 -3.11 6.04
C LEU A 493 5.86 -2.22 4.97
N LYS A 494 6.72 -2.82 4.14
CA LYS A 494 7.32 -2.16 2.98
C LYS A 494 6.22 -1.60 2.09
N THR A 495 6.12 -0.28 2.04
CA THR A 495 5.09 0.47 1.34
C THR A 495 5.75 1.57 0.53
N ILE A 496 5.24 1.87 -0.67
CA ILE A 496 5.77 2.93 -1.53
C ILE A 496 5.46 4.29 -0.89
N LEU A 497 6.49 5.09 -0.62
CA LEU A 497 6.38 6.39 0.04
C LEU A 497 6.73 7.56 -0.89
N ASP A 498 7.71 7.37 -1.77
CA ASP A 498 8.18 8.39 -2.71
C ASP A 498 8.54 7.77 -4.07
N ILE A 499 8.41 8.55 -5.13
CA ILE A 499 8.68 8.13 -6.52
C ILE A 499 9.68 9.11 -7.14
N SER A 500 10.86 8.62 -7.52
CA SER A 500 11.80 9.40 -8.33
C SER A 500 11.61 9.08 -9.81
N PHE A 501 11.81 10.04 -10.69
CA PHE A 501 11.75 9.81 -12.14
C PHE A 501 12.67 10.75 -12.91
N PHE A 502 12.97 10.37 -14.15
CA PHE A 502 13.69 11.21 -15.09
C PHE A 502 12.74 11.91 -16.06
N LYS A 503 12.88 13.24 -16.16
CA LYS A 503 12.10 14.11 -17.04
C LYS A 503 13.04 14.75 -18.08
N PRO A 504 13.23 14.11 -19.26
CA PRO A 504 14.06 14.67 -20.34
C PRO A 504 13.42 15.93 -20.96
N GLU A 505 12.10 15.95 -21.07
CA GLU A 505 11.29 16.98 -21.73
C GLU A 505 9.94 17.13 -21.00
N VAL A 506 9.19 18.21 -21.28
CA VAL A 506 7.83 18.40 -20.73
C VAL A 506 6.91 17.25 -21.20
N GLY A 507 6.26 16.56 -20.25
CA GLY A 507 5.26 15.52 -20.53
C GLY A 507 5.79 14.10 -20.78
N LYS A 508 7.10 13.89 -20.91
CA LYS A 508 7.69 12.54 -20.97
C LYS A 508 8.36 12.20 -19.65
N LEU A 509 7.83 11.20 -18.97
CA LEU A 509 8.34 10.68 -17.70
C LEU A 509 8.88 9.27 -17.95
N ARG A 510 10.09 8.98 -17.48
CA ARG A 510 10.71 7.65 -17.60
C ARG A 510 11.63 7.38 -16.41
N ASP A 511 12.20 6.18 -16.36
CA ASP A 511 13.18 5.78 -15.35
C ASP A 511 12.64 5.95 -13.91
N PHE A 512 11.43 5.44 -13.67
CA PHE A 512 10.78 5.52 -12.36
C PHE A 512 11.48 4.63 -11.33
N VAL A 513 11.81 5.19 -10.17
CA VAL A 513 12.39 4.51 -9.03
C VAL A 513 11.50 4.71 -7.80
N TYR A 514 11.06 3.62 -7.19
CA TYR A 514 10.15 3.66 -6.06
C TYR A 514 10.90 3.51 -4.75
N LYS A 515 10.82 4.52 -3.88
CA LYS A 515 11.33 4.42 -2.53
C LYS A 515 10.28 3.80 -1.63
N GLN A 516 10.60 2.63 -1.09
CA GLN A 516 9.77 1.91 -0.14
C GLN A 516 10.36 1.99 1.27
N GLY A 517 9.50 1.95 2.28
CA GLY A 517 9.89 1.90 3.69
C GLY A 517 8.83 1.18 4.54
N PRO A 518 9.17 0.77 5.77
CA PRO A 518 8.27 0.02 6.66
C PRO A 518 7.22 0.94 7.33
N SER A 519 6.46 1.70 6.54
CA SER A 519 5.54 2.76 7.00
C SER A 519 4.20 2.66 6.28
N GLY A 520 3.51 1.54 6.48
CA GLY A 520 2.20 1.27 5.90
C GLY A 520 1.86 -0.20 5.90
N ASP A 521 0.89 -0.56 5.06
CA ASP A 521 0.25 -1.88 5.01
C ASP A 521 0.56 -2.69 3.73
N SER A 522 1.66 -2.38 3.04
CA SER A 522 2.07 -2.81 1.68
C SER A 522 1.39 -2.08 0.52
N THR A 523 0.33 -1.32 0.78
CA THR A 523 -0.39 -0.55 -0.26
C THR A 523 -0.49 0.92 0.12
N ILE A 524 -0.99 1.22 1.32
CA ILE A 524 -1.31 2.55 1.81
C ILE A 524 -0.31 2.95 2.89
N PRO A 525 0.36 4.10 2.73
CA PRO A 525 1.20 4.66 3.78
C PRO A 525 0.40 4.95 5.04
N GLU A 526 0.97 4.71 6.22
CA GLU A 526 0.28 4.91 7.50
C GLU A 526 -0.25 6.35 7.67
N GLN A 527 0.52 7.35 7.23
CA GLN A 527 0.11 8.77 7.24
C GLN A 527 -1.07 9.08 6.30
N SER A 528 -1.29 8.23 5.29
CA SER A 528 -2.46 8.34 4.42
C SER A 528 -3.68 7.65 5.00
N ALA A 529 -3.45 6.57 5.77
CA ALA A 529 -4.48 5.77 6.42
C ALA A 529 -5.12 6.44 7.64
N VAL A 530 -4.39 7.33 8.32
CA VAL A 530 -4.89 8.04 9.51
C VAL A 530 -5.61 9.33 9.14
N LEU A 531 -6.91 9.39 9.43
CA LEU A 531 -7.69 10.62 9.30
C LEU A 531 -7.48 11.51 10.54
N PRO A 532 -7.14 12.81 10.39
CA PRO A 532 -6.98 13.70 11.53
C PRO A 532 -8.21 13.77 12.44
N GLY A 533 -7.98 13.63 13.76
CA GLY A 533 -9.02 13.72 14.79
C GLY A 533 -9.82 12.42 15.04
N THR A 534 -9.51 11.32 14.36
CA THR A 534 -10.12 10.02 14.66
C THR A 534 -9.37 9.31 15.78
N GLU A 535 -10.04 8.44 16.54
CA GLU A 535 -9.38 7.38 17.31
C GLU A 535 -8.48 6.54 16.38
N ILE A 536 -7.40 5.95 16.89
CA ILE A 536 -6.52 5.09 16.08
C ILE A 536 -6.47 3.66 16.59
N HIS A 537 -6.31 2.75 15.64
CA HIS A 537 -5.99 1.36 15.92
C HIS A 537 -4.93 0.87 14.91
N PRO A 538 -3.65 1.08 15.22
CA PRO A 538 -2.55 0.55 14.41
C PRO A 538 -2.51 -0.99 14.55
N VAL A 539 -2.28 -1.69 13.45
CA VAL A 539 -2.10 -3.14 13.40
C VAL A 539 -0.96 -3.48 12.43
N GLN A 540 -0.12 -4.46 12.72
CA GLN A 540 0.95 -4.86 11.79
C GLN A 540 0.42 -5.92 10.82
N GLN A 541 -0.29 -5.49 9.79
CA GLN A 541 -0.97 -6.41 8.87
C GLN A 541 -1.03 -5.88 7.44
N TYR A 542 -1.09 -6.80 6.48
CA TYR A 542 -1.25 -6.48 5.07
C TYR A 542 -2.62 -5.83 4.79
N HIS A 543 -2.66 -4.93 3.80
CA HIS A 543 -3.84 -4.15 3.42
C HIS A 543 -5.13 -4.98 3.31
N GLY A 544 -5.10 -6.05 2.51
CA GLY A 544 -6.26 -6.93 2.29
C GLY A 544 -6.59 -7.87 3.45
N SER A 545 -5.97 -7.70 4.62
CA SER A 545 -6.13 -8.58 5.78
C SER A 545 -6.26 -7.88 7.11
N LEU A 546 -6.36 -6.55 7.09
CA LEU A 546 -6.63 -5.76 8.29
C LEU A 546 -7.84 -6.29 9.06
N PHE A 547 -8.91 -6.68 8.38
CA PHE A 547 -10.18 -7.11 9.01
C PHE A 547 -10.21 -8.59 9.46
N VAL A 548 -9.24 -9.42 9.05
CA VAL A 548 -9.16 -10.82 9.54
C VAL A 548 -8.22 -10.97 10.72
N ASP A 549 -7.47 -9.92 11.05
CA ASP A 549 -6.59 -9.86 12.20
C ASP A 549 -7.39 -9.92 13.50
N ASN A 550 -6.94 -10.74 14.45
CA ASN A 550 -7.63 -10.93 15.71
C ASN A 550 -7.70 -9.62 16.52
N ASP A 551 -6.62 -8.80 16.52
CA ASP A 551 -6.59 -7.52 17.24
C ASP A 551 -7.63 -6.54 16.67
N VAL A 552 -7.79 -6.54 15.35
CA VAL A 552 -8.86 -5.78 14.69
C VAL A 552 -10.24 -6.35 15.03
N LYS A 553 -10.45 -7.66 14.97
CA LYS A 553 -11.71 -8.30 15.39
C LYS A 553 -12.10 -7.93 16.81
N MET A 554 -11.15 -7.96 17.75
CA MET A 554 -11.37 -7.51 19.13
C MET A 554 -11.80 -6.04 19.16
N ARG A 555 -11.11 -5.16 18.43
CA ARG A 555 -11.52 -3.76 18.36
C ARG A 555 -12.93 -3.61 17.81
N LEU A 556 -13.28 -4.34 16.74
CA LEU A 556 -14.64 -4.35 16.19
C LEU A 556 -15.66 -4.84 17.24
N LYS A 557 -15.36 -5.91 17.98
CA LYS A 557 -16.21 -6.40 19.09
C LYS A 557 -16.47 -5.30 20.10
N LEU A 558 -15.43 -4.62 20.57
CA LEU A 558 -15.55 -3.53 21.54
C LEU A 558 -16.37 -2.37 20.99
N GLU A 559 -16.17 -2.00 19.72
CA GLU A 559 -16.87 -0.90 19.07
C GLU A 559 -18.35 -1.17 18.84
N LEU A 560 -18.68 -2.39 18.43
CA LEU A 560 -20.05 -2.80 18.10
C LEU A 560 -20.87 -3.15 19.35
N THR A 561 -20.21 -3.45 20.48
CA THR A 561 -20.85 -3.73 21.77
C THR A 561 -20.81 -2.54 22.73
N ARG A 562 -20.14 -1.43 22.39
CA ARG A 562 -20.08 -0.23 23.24
C ARG A 562 -21.49 0.33 23.43
N HIS A 563 -22.00 0.27 24.66
CA HIS A 563 -23.18 1.06 25.02
C HIS A 563 -22.80 2.54 24.92
N LEU A 564 -23.54 3.30 24.10
CA LEU A 564 -23.50 4.75 24.28
C LEU A 564 -24.21 5.05 25.60
N SER A 565 -23.44 5.41 26.62
CA SER A 565 -23.94 6.27 27.69
C SER A 565 -24.58 7.48 27.01
N VAL A 566 -25.87 7.70 27.27
CA VAL A 566 -26.68 8.81 26.75
C VAL A 566 -26.02 10.15 27.00
#